data_AF-A0A959TGJ9-F1
#
_entry.id   AF-A0A959TGJ9-F1
#
_cell.length_a   1.000
_cell.length_b   1.000
_cell.length_c   1.000
_cell.angle_alpha   90.00
_cell.angle_beta   90.00
_cell.angle_gamma   90.00
#
_symmetry.space_group_name_H-M   'P 1'
#
loop_
_entity.id
_entity.type
_entity.pdbx_description
1 polymer ?
#
loop_
_entity_poly.entity_id
_entity_poly.type
_entity_poly.pdbx_seq_one_letter_code
_entity_poly.pdbx_strand_id
1 'polypeptide(L)'
;MPSKTQYTVDDSEKWFSIEGSPELRYGRDELLSSESTDITFHQPWYPLGYTEVNFLSREEFSTLRNGLTECIKRIVEEECKIRTNEFSLTRYHEVIVNDADHLRIVRRTRDLFPNDFGFRINDLIPRFENILGFKLTDFNPLDQKQVHIIVRINRPLSNDYNPPHKDIYEGYDNKSYIPRFVNFWIPIAGVNEKSNLPLVPRSHLINESQILRTFEGGIIQGNKYRVRMIKSWSGNRSLERSKVSYGQVLIFSSHLIHGLACNENTDKTRVALEFRLFKS
;
A
#
# COMPACT_ATOMS: atom_id res chain seq x y z
N MET A 1 -10.93 25.50 -5.79
CA MET A 1 -9.67 24.77 -5.51
C MET A 1 -9.01 24.39 -6.84
N PRO A 2 -7.67 24.29 -6.92
CA PRO A 2 -7.01 23.86 -8.15
C PRO A 2 -7.49 22.46 -8.55
N SER A 3 -7.88 22.30 -9.82
CA SER A 3 -8.40 21.04 -10.37
C SER A 3 -7.31 20.00 -10.64
N LYS A 4 -6.03 20.40 -10.57
CA LYS A 4 -4.88 19.53 -10.79
C LYS A 4 -3.82 19.73 -9.71
N THR A 5 -3.02 18.69 -9.50
CA THR A 5 -1.80 18.74 -8.69
C THR A 5 -0.67 18.04 -9.42
N GLN A 6 0.56 18.43 -9.11
CA GLN A 6 1.78 17.89 -9.67
C GLN A 6 2.55 17.14 -8.58
N TYR A 7 3.12 15.98 -8.91
CA TYR A 7 4.10 15.29 -8.08
C TYR A 7 5.30 14.90 -8.94
N THR A 8 6.45 14.71 -8.29
CA THR A 8 7.64 14.15 -8.93
C THR A 8 7.84 12.73 -8.39
N VAL A 9 8.03 11.74 -9.26
CA VAL A 9 8.36 10.35 -8.88
C VAL A 9 9.60 9.94 -9.64
N ASP A 10 10.70 9.63 -8.94
CA ASP A 10 12.02 9.32 -9.53
C ASP A 10 12.41 10.34 -10.62
N ASP A 11 12.40 11.62 -10.26
CA ASP A 11 12.68 12.76 -11.14
C ASP A 11 11.69 13.03 -12.29
N SER A 12 10.65 12.19 -12.43
CA SER A 12 9.63 12.37 -13.45
C SER A 12 8.42 13.14 -12.91
N GLU A 13 8.14 14.30 -13.48
CA GLU A 13 6.96 15.09 -13.15
C GLU A 13 5.68 14.47 -13.71
N LYS A 14 4.62 14.47 -12.89
CA LYS A 14 3.31 13.93 -13.26
C LYS A 14 2.20 14.81 -12.76
N TRP A 15 1.16 14.92 -13.58
CA TRP A 15 -0.02 15.73 -13.30
C TRP A 15 -1.24 14.84 -13.08
N PHE A 16 -1.98 15.13 -12.01
CA PHE A 16 -3.16 14.38 -11.63
C PHE A 16 -4.33 15.33 -11.44
N SER A 17 -5.50 14.95 -11.95
CA SER A 17 -6.74 15.64 -11.57
C SER A 17 -7.05 15.35 -10.11
N ILE A 18 -7.41 16.39 -9.37
CA ILE A 18 -7.97 16.32 -8.01
C ILE A 18 -9.32 17.03 -7.93
N GLU A 19 -9.97 17.18 -9.09
CA GLU A 19 -11.30 17.76 -9.19
C GLU A 19 -12.30 17.00 -8.33
N GLY A 20 -13.13 17.73 -7.59
CA GLY A 20 -14.08 17.17 -6.63
C GLY A 20 -13.46 16.68 -5.31
N SER A 21 -12.14 16.72 -5.15
CA SER A 21 -11.49 16.36 -3.87
C SER A 21 -11.94 17.31 -2.76
N PRO A 22 -12.09 16.82 -1.50
CA PRO A 22 -12.36 17.66 -0.33
C PRO A 22 -11.31 18.76 -0.12
N GLU A 23 -11.64 19.68 0.78
CA GLU A 23 -10.75 20.77 1.17
C GLU A 23 -9.40 20.27 1.69
N LEU A 24 -8.35 20.93 1.19
CA LEU A 24 -6.97 20.71 1.59
C LEU A 24 -6.58 21.73 2.66
N ARG A 25 -6.13 21.24 3.81
CA ARG A 25 -5.70 22.08 4.94
C ARG A 25 -4.41 21.52 5.55
N TYR A 26 -3.69 22.37 6.26
CA TYR A 26 -2.55 21.92 7.08
C TYR A 26 -3.06 21.25 8.36
N GLY A 27 -2.27 20.31 8.89
CA GLY A 27 -2.53 19.70 10.20
C GLY A 27 -2.19 20.63 11.37
N ARG A 28 -2.30 20.08 12.58
CA ARG A 28 -1.92 20.78 13.81
C ARG A 28 -0.39 20.87 13.91
N ASP A 29 0.10 21.82 14.71
CA ASP A 29 1.54 21.90 15.01
C ASP A 29 1.95 20.79 15.98
N GLU A 30 2.14 19.59 15.46
CA GLU A 30 2.56 18.42 16.22
C GLU A 30 3.29 17.40 15.32
N LEU A 31 4.11 16.56 15.95
CA LEU A 31 4.73 15.40 15.32
C LEU A 31 3.99 14.13 15.78
N LEU A 32 3.38 13.42 14.83
CA LEU A 32 2.60 12.22 15.17
C LEU A 32 3.45 10.96 15.40
N SER A 33 4.61 10.84 14.75
CA SER A 33 5.51 9.69 14.93
C SER A 33 6.41 9.94 16.15
N SER A 34 6.26 9.10 17.17
CA SER A 34 7.00 9.15 18.42
C SER A 34 7.18 7.74 18.98
N GLU A 35 7.99 7.58 20.01
CA GLU A 35 8.19 6.30 20.71
C GLU A 35 6.87 5.66 21.17
N SER A 36 5.90 6.48 21.58
CA SER A 36 4.59 6.02 22.06
C SER A 36 3.60 5.67 20.94
N THR A 37 3.81 6.18 19.73
CA THR A 37 2.82 6.13 18.63
C THR A 37 3.30 5.38 17.39
N ASP A 38 4.61 5.14 17.27
CA ASP A 38 5.22 4.43 16.16
C ASP A 38 5.97 3.20 16.67
N ILE A 39 5.48 2.01 16.35
CA ILE A 39 6.09 0.75 16.83
C ILE A 39 7.47 0.50 16.21
N THR A 40 7.83 1.26 15.18
CA THR A 40 9.12 1.16 14.48
C THR A 40 10.17 2.10 15.06
N PHE A 41 9.86 2.91 16.08
CA PHE A 41 10.73 3.96 16.62
C PHE A 41 12.15 3.49 16.98
N HIS A 42 12.30 2.28 17.53
CA HIS A 42 13.60 1.72 17.91
C HIS A 42 14.26 0.88 16.83
N GLN A 43 13.68 0.82 15.63
CA GLN A 43 14.28 0.09 14.53
C GLN A 43 15.50 0.86 14.00
N PRO A 44 16.60 0.20 13.61
CA PRO A 44 17.79 0.88 13.09
C PRO A 44 17.54 1.77 11.86
N TRP A 45 16.52 1.42 11.07
CA TRP A 45 16.09 2.10 9.87
C TRP A 45 15.03 3.19 10.12
N TYR A 46 14.60 3.39 11.37
CA TYR A 46 13.63 4.42 11.74
C TYR A 46 13.99 5.81 11.20
N PRO A 47 15.26 6.29 11.19
CA PRO A 47 15.59 7.60 10.61
C PRO A 47 15.11 7.80 9.16
N LEU A 48 15.07 6.74 8.34
CA LEU A 48 14.50 6.77 6.99
C LEU A 48 13.00 6.46 6.98
N GLY A 49 12.52 5.69 7.97
CA GLY A 49 11.13 5.29 8.15
C GLY A 49 10.74 4.03 7.36
N TYR A 50 11.70 3.42 6.66
CA TYR A 50 11.53 2.15 5.97
C TYR A 50 12.86 1.40 5.82
N THR A 51 12.76 0.11 5.51
CA THR A 51 13.86 -0.75 5.07
C THR A 51 13.39 -1.73 4.02
N GLU A 52 14.32 -2.24 3.23
CA GLU A 52 14.10 -3.31 2.26
C GLU A 52 15.01 -4.48 2.62
N VAL A 53 14.45 -5.69 2.77
CA VAL A 53 15.21 -6.84 3.28
C VAL A 53 14.90 -8.11 2.50
N ASN A 54 15.89 -8.99 2.40
CA ASN A 54 15.68 -10.36 1.91
C ASN A 54 14.73 -11.09 2.85
N PHE A 55 13.75 -11.78 2.28
CA PHE A 55 12.63 -12.34 3.03
C PHE A 55 12.36 -13.81 2.74
N LEU A 56 12.32 -14.15 1.45
CA LEU A 56 12.04 -15.50 0.96
C LEU A 56 13.17 -15.96 0.04
N SER A 57 13.51 -17.24 0.13
CA SER A 57 14.25 -17.94 -0.91
C SER A 57 13.46 -17.94 -2.24
N ARG A 58 14.14 -18.31 -3.32
CA ARG A 58 13.52 -18.38 -4.65
C ARG A 58 12.36 -19.38 -4.68
N GLU A 59 12.52 -20.52 -4.03
CA GLU A 59 11.54 -21.59 -3.93
C GLU A 59 10.32 -21.16 -3.12
N GLU A 60 10.54 -20.55 -1.96
CA GLU A 60 9.47 -20.01 -1.11
C GLU A 60 8.68 -18.90 -1.82
N PHE A 61 9.38 -17.99 -2.49
CA PHE A 61 8.74 -16.94 -3.28
C PHE A 61 7.90 -17.53 -4.42
N SER A 62 8.42 -18.54 -5.13
CA SER A 62 7.68 -19.23 -6.18
C SER A 62 6.40 -19.87 -5.63
N THR A 63 6.47 -20.51 -4.46
CA THR A 63 5.31 -21.10 -3.78
C THR A 63 4.27 -20.03 -3.41
N LEU A 64 4.70 -18.91 -2.82
CA LEU A 64 3.81 -17.78 -2.48
C LEU A 64 3.12 -17.24 -3.73
N ARG A 65 3.88 -16.98 -4.81
CA ARG A 65 3.34 -16.44 -6.05
C ARG A 65 2.34 -17.39 -6.70
N ASN A 66 2.61 -18.68 -6.70
CA ASN A 66 1.69 -19.69 -7.25
C ASN A 66 0.40 -19.76 -6.42
N GLY A 67 0.50 -19.79 -5.09
CA GLY A 67 -0.66 -19.76 -4.20
C GLY A 67 -1.53 -18.51 -4.42
N LEU A 68 -0.90 -17.33 -4.54
CA LEU A 68 -1.61 -16.09 -4.86
C LEU A 68 -2.24 -16.12 -6.25
N THR A 69 -1.56 -16.71 -7.25
CA THR A 69 -2.12 -16.84 -8.60
C THR A 69 -3.41 -17.65 -8.58
N GLU A 70 -3.42 -18.80 -7.91
CA GLU A 70 -4.64 -19.63 -7.79
C GLU A 70 -5.73 -18.97 -6.95
N CYS A 71 -5.37 -18.24 -5.89
CA CYS A 71 -6.32 -17.45 -5.10
C CYS A 71 -7.03 -16.38 -5.97
N ILE A 72 -6.27 -15.57 -6.71
CA ILE A 72 -6.84 -14.52 -7.57
C ILE A 72 -7.64 -15.13 -8.73
N LYS A 73 -7.16 -16.23 -9.30
CA LYS A 73 -7.85 -16.99 -10.34
C LYS A 73 -9.26 -17.40 -9.89
N ARG A 74 -9.36 -18.00 -8.69
CA ARG A 74 -10.66 -18.36 -8.08
C ARG A 74 -11.56 -17.14 -7.89
N ILE A 75 -11.03 -16.04 -7.36
CA ILE A 75 -11.80 -14.80 -7.17
C ILE A 75 -12.33 -14.27 -8.52
N VAL A 76 -11.53 -14.32 -9.58
CA VAL A 76 -11.96 -13.92 -10.94
C VAL A 76 -13.13 -14.78 -11.43
N GLU A 77 -13.03 -16.10 -11.28
CA GLU A 77 -14.08 -17.02 -11.70
C GLU A 77 -15.37 -16.83 -10.88
N GLU A 78 -15.25 -16.58 -9.57
CA GLU A 78 -16.37 -16.40 -8.66
C GLU A 78 -17.10 -15.06 -8.89
N GLU A 79 -16.37 -13.94 -8.96
CA GLU A 79 -16.91 -12.58 -9.00
C GLU A 79 -17.29 -12.11 -10.42
N CYS A 80 -16.62 -12.64 -11.44
CA CYS A 80 -16.80 -12.20 -12.83
C CYS A 80 -17.37 -13.28 -13.74
N LYS A 81 -17.40 -14.55 -13.32
CA LYS A 81 -17.83 -15.69 -14.16
C LYS A 81 -17.01 -15.81 -15.46
N ILE A 82 -15.76 -15.37 -15.42
CA ILE A 82 -14.80 -15.43 -16.55
C ILE A 82 -13.92 -16.67 -16.37
N ARG A 83 -13.73 -17.47 -17.43
CA ARG A 83 -12.82 -18.62 -17.41
C ARG A 83 -11.37 -18.18 -17.45
N THR A 84 -10.50 -18.87 -16.71
CA THR A 84 -9.12 -18.41 -16.46
C THR A 84 -8.04 -19.42 -16.92
N ASN A 85 -8.29 -20.14 -18.02
CA ASN A 85 -7.46 -21.28 -18.47
C ASN A 85 -5.96 -20.95 -18.63
N GLU A 86 -5.61 -19.76 -19.13
CA GLU A 86 -4.21 -19.30 -19.31
C GLU A 86 -3.87 -18.10 -18.41
N PHE A 87 -4.46 -18.05 -17.21
CA PHE A 87 -4.30 -16.94 -16.30
C PHE A 87 -2.90 -16.84 -15.70
N SER A 88 -2.36 -15.62 -15.69
CA SER A 88 -1.21 -15.26 -14.88
C SER A 88 -1.43 -13.88 -14.28
N LEU A 89 -0.87 -13.63 -13.09
CA LEU A 89 -1.00 -12.34 -12.42
C LEU A 89 -0.48 -11.18 -13.29
N THR A 90 0.61 -11.37 -14.04
CA THR A 90 1.17 -10.34 -14.94
C THR A 90 0.25 -10.00 -16.11
N ARG A 91 -0.53 -10.97 -16.60
CA ARG A 91 -1.47 -10.82 -17.72
C ARG A 91 -2.92 -10.64 -17.27
N TYR A 92 -3.15 -10.35 -15.98
CA TYR A 92 -4.49 -10.14 -15.42
C TYR A 92 -5.33 -9.13 -16.23
N HIS A 93 -4.70 -8.08 -16.76
CA HIS A 93 -5.36 -7.03 -17.54
C HIS A 93 -5.89 -7.51 -18.91
N GLU A 94 -5.39 -8.63 -19.42
CA GLU A 94 -5.88 -9.25 -20.67
C GLU A 94 -7.17 -10.03 -20.43
N VAL A 95 -7.37 -10.52 -19.19
CA VAL A 95 -8.58 -11.25 -18.79
C VAL A 95 -9.63 -10.30 -18.24
N ILE A 96 -9.21 -9.34 -17.41
CA ILE A 96 -10.08 -8.33 -16.78
C ILE A 96 -9.88 -6.99 -17.48
N VAL A 97 -10.65 -6.79 -18.55
CA VAL A 97 -10.51 -5.65 -19.45
C VAL A 97 -11.29 -4.43 -18.97
N ASN A 98 -12.51 -4.62 -18.45
CA ASN A 98 -13.38 -3.53 -18.06
C ASN A 98 -13.26 -3.16 -16.56
N ASP A 99 -13.58 -1.90 -16.24
CA ASP A 99 -13.45 -1.36 -14.89
C ASP A 99 -14.45 -1.94 -13.89
N ALA A 100 -15.64 -2.34 -14.34
CA ALA A 100 -16.67 -2.90 -13.48
C ALA A 100 -16.22 -4.25 -12.90
N ASP A 101 -15.60 -5.09 -13.72
CA ASP A 101 -15.03 -6.37 -13.32
C ASP A 101 -13.82 -6.16 -12.43
N HIS A 102 -12.89 -5.28 -12.84
CA HIS A 102 -11.73 -4.94 -12.03
C HIS A 102 -12.12 -4.46 -10.63
N LEU A 103 -13.15 -3.61 -10.53
CA LEU A 103 -13.64 -3.10 -9.26
C LEU A 103 -14.23 -4.19 -8.36
N ARG A 104 -14.92 -5.20 -8.92
CA ARG A 104 -15.40 -6.37 -8.13
C ARG A 104 -14.23 -7.16 -7.54
N ILE A 105 -13.23 -7.45 -8.36
CA ILE A 105 -12.02 -8.14 -7.90
C ILE A 105 -11.29 -7.33 -6.82
N VAL A 106 -11.03 -6.04 -7.06
CA VAL A 106 -10.28 -5.20 -6.12
C VAL A 106 -11.02 -5.01 -4.80
N ARG A 107 -12.36 -4.99 -4.79
CA ARG A 107 -13.13 -4.99 -3.54
C ARG A 107 -12.88 -6.25 -2.72
N ARG A 108 -12.85 -7.43 -3.36
CA ARG A 108 -12.56 -8.69 -2.69
C ARG A 108 -11.10 -8.79 -2.24
N THR A 109 -10.14 -8.40 -3.10
CA THR A 109 -8.71 -8.56 -2.82
C THR A 109 -8.16 -7.58 -1.79
N ARG A 110 -8.91 -6.53 -1.43
CA ARG A 110 -8.59 -5.60 -0.33
C ARG A 110 -9.13 -6.07 1.02
N ASP A 111 -9.86 -7.18 1.05
CA ASP A 111 -10.63 -7.66 2.19
C ASP A 111 -10.41 -9.16 2.46
N LEU A 112 -9.20 -9.67 2.18
CA LEU A 112 -8.89 -11.10 2.34
C LEU A 112 -8.41 -11.41 3.75
N PHE A 113 -8.80 -12.58 4.24
CA PHE A 113 -8.34 -13.19 5.48
C PHE A 113 -7.50 -14.42 5.17
N PRO A 114 -6.76 -14.98 6.15
CA PRO A 114 -5.86 -16.10 5.91
C PRO A 114 -6.54 -17.31 5.24
N ASN A 115 -7.80 -17.58 5.61
CA ASN A 115 -8.58 -18.69 5.05
C ASN A 115 -8.97 -18.48 3.57
N ASP A 116 -8.94 -17.25 3.05
CA ASP A 116 -9.29 -16.96 1.65
C ASP A 116 -8.20 -17.36 0.65
N PHE A 117 -6.96 -17.58 1.11
CA PHE A 117 -5.80 -17.82 0.23
C PHE A 117 -5.70 -19.27 -0.26
N GLY A 118 -6.20 -20.23 0.51
CA GLY A 118 -6.03 -21.66 0.22
C GLY A 118 -4.61 -22.19 0.47
N PHE A 119 -3.75 -21.39 1.10
CA PHE A 119 -2.42 -21.77 1.59
C PHE A 119 -2.12 -21.02 2.90
N ARG A 120 -1.09 -21.46 3.64
CA ARG A 120 -0.74 -20.92 4.97
C ARG A 120 -0.06 -19.55 4.89
N ILE A 121 -0.81 -18.51 4.54
CA ILE A 121 -0.27 -17.16 4.40
C ILE A 121 0.24 -16.58 5.74
N ASN A 122 -0.33 -16.99 6.87
CA ASN A 122 0.10 -16.54 8.20
C ASN A 122 1.48 -17.09 8.62
N ASP A 123 2.03 -18.08 7.91
CA ASP A 123 3.40 -18.55 8.13
C ASP A 123 4.44 -17.44 7.81
N LEU A 124 4.04 -16.34 7.17
CA LEU A 124 4.87 -15.15 6.96
C LEU A 124 5.05 -14.30 8.22
N ILE A 125 4.10 -14.30 9.17
CA ILE A 125 4.14 -13.44 10.37
C ILE A 125 5.39 -13.73 11.23
N PRO A 126 5.71 -14.99 11.60
CA PRO A 126 6.90 -15.28 12.40
C PRO A 126 8.22 -14.80 11.77
N ARG A 127 8.28 -14.71 10.43
CA ARG A 127 9.46 -14.19 9.72
C ARG A 127 9.57 -12.68 9.87
N PHE A 128 8.45 -11.96 9.79
CA PHE A 128 8.41 -10.53 10.08
C PHE A 128 8.82 -10.24 11.53
N GLU A 129 8.34 -11.03 12.48
CA GLU A 129 8.74 -10.92 13.89
C GLU A 129 10.26 -11.09 14.08
N ASN A 130 10.84 -12.09 13.40
CA ASN A 130 12.28 -12.33 13.44
C ASN A 130 13.08 -11.13 12.88
N ILE A 131 12.60 -10.49 11.81
CA ILE A 131 13.24 -9.30 11.24
C ILE A 131 13.15 -8.11 12.20
N LEU A 132 12.01 -7.90 12.85
CA LEU A 132 11.76 -6.74 13.70
C LEU A 132 12.25 -6.90 15.14
N GLY A 133 12.47 -8.14 15.59
CA GLY A 133 12.87 -8.46 16.97
C GLY A 133 11.75 -8.33 17.99
N PHE A 134 10.48 -8.33 17.57
CA PHE A 134 9.32 -8.30 18.48
C PHE A 134 8.10 -8.99 17.87
N LYS A 135 7.12 -9.31 18.74
CA LYS A 135 5.91 -10.05 18.36
C LYS A 135 4.88 -9.20 17.64
N LEU A 136 4.23 -9.80 16.66
CA LEU A 136 3.26 -9.17 15.78
C LEU A 136 1.92 -9.91 15.82
N THR A 137 0.85 -9.16 15.62
CA THR A 137 -0.50 -9.70 15.49
C THR A 137 -1.24 -9.07 14.32
N ASP A 138 -2.07 -9.86 13.67
CA ASP A 138 -3.06 -9.43 12.69
C ASP A 138 -4.39 -9.05 13.37
N PHE A 139 -4.45 -8.88 14.68
CA PHE A 139 -5.62 -8.35 15.37
C PHE A 139 -5.42 -6.88 15.72
N ASN A 140 -6.40 -6.05 15.37
CA ASN A 140 -6.39 -4.64 15.75
C ASN A 140 -6.63 -4.52 17.27
N PRO A 141 -5.70 -3.92 18.04
CA PRO A 141 -5.83 -3.81 19.49
C PRO A 141 -7.09 -3.06 19.96
N LEU A 142 -7.62 -2.15 19.13
CA LEU A 142 -8.75 -1.31 19.49
C LEU A 142 -10.08 -2.08 19.57
N ASP A 143 -10.33 -2.98 18.62
CA ASP A 143 -11.61 -3.68 18.47
C ASP A 143 -11.49 -5.21 18.41
N GLN A 144 -10.26 -5.73 18.53
CA GLN A 144 -9.94 -7.16 18.53
C GLN A 144 -10.42 -7.88 17.25
N LYS A 145 -10.56 -7.14 16.15
CA LYS A 145 -10.88 -7.74 14.85
C LYS A 145 -9.60 -8.09 14.11
N GLN A 146 -9.62 -9.25 13.47
CA GLN A 146 -8.57 -9.62 12.52
C GLN A 146 -8.57 -8.61 11.37
N VAL A 147 -7.38 -8.14 11.00
CA VAL A 147 -7.17 -7.19 9.92
C VAL A 147 -6.94 -7.93 8.61
N HIS A 148 -7.44 -7.32 7.55
CA HIS A 148 -7.36 -7.90 6.22
C HIS A 148 -5.93 -7.87 5.67
N ILE A 149 -5.61 -8.90 4.90
CA ILE A 149 -4.45 -8.96 4.02
C ILE A 149 -4.89 -8.41 2.66
N ILE A 150 -4.10 -7.49 2.10
CA ILE A 150 -4.46 -6.81 0.86
C ILE A 150 -3.61 -7.37 -0.28
N VAL A 151 -4.25 -7.86 -1.33
CA VAL A 151 -3.60 -8.06 -2.64
C VAL A 151 -3.97 -6.86 -3.53
N ARG A 152 -3.01 -5.95 -3.72
CA ARG A 152 -3.17 -4.81 -4.63
C ARG A 152 -2.85 -5.23 -6.06
N ILE A 153 -3.76 -4.92 -6.96
CA ILE A 153 -3.67 -5.20 -8.39
C ILE A 153 -3.80 -3.87 -9.13
N ASN A 154 -2.78 -3.50 -9.89
CA ASN A 154 -2.74 -2.28 -10.68
C ASN A 154 -2.53 -2.65 -12.15
N ARG A 155 -3.52 -2.39 -13.02
CA ARG A 155 -3.39 -2.65 -14.47
C ARG A 155 -2.35 -1.70 -15.12
N PRO A 156 -1.75 -2.07 -16.26
CA PRO A 156 -0.80 -1.19 -16.96
C PRO A 156 -1.49 0.12 -17.37
N LEU A 157 -0.80 1.24 -17.18
CA LEU A 157 -1.23 2.60 -17.59
C LEU A 157 -2.62 3.01 -17.07
N SER A 158 -3.09 2.42 -15.98
CA SER A 158 -4.40 2.71 -15.39
C SER A 158 -4.32 3.65 -14.19
N ASN A 159 -5.48 4.09 -13.69
CA ASN A 159 -5.62 4.91 -12.48
C ASN A 159 -5.79 4.06 -11.20
N ASP A 160 -5.37 2.79 -11.22
CA ASP A 160 -5.57 1.82 -10.13
C ASP A 160 -4.57 2.03 -8.96
N TYR A 161 -4.31 3.27 -8.54
CA TYR A 161 -3.35 3.61 -7.47
C TYR A 161 -3.97 4.57 -6.44
N ASN A 162 -3.49 4.51 -5.20
CA ASN A 162 -3.89 5.47 -4.17
C ASN A 162 -3.13 6.79 -4.32
N PRO A 163 -3.69 7.94 -3.89
CA PRO A 163 -2.93 9.18 -3.73
C PRO A 163 -1.83 9.04 -2.65
N PRO A 164 -0.90 10.00 -2.52
CA PRO A 164 0.01 10.04 -1.37
C PRO A 164 -0.77 10.15 -0.05
N HIS A 165 -0.40 9.37 0.96
CA HIS A 165 -1.06 9.34 2.26
C HIS A 165 -0.14 8.77 3.34
N LYS A 166 -0.50 8.98 4.61
CA LYS A 166 -0.06 8.15 5.75
C LYS A 166 -1.21 7.24 6.14
N ASP A 167 -0.94 5.98 6.48
CA ASP A 167 -2.03 5.05 6.80
C ASP A 167 -2.71 5.35 8.15
N ILE A 168 -1.99 6.02 9.06
CA ILE A 168 -2.53 6.40 10.38
C ILE A 168 -3.67 7.42 10.31
N TYR A 169 -3.78 8.19 9.21
CA TYR A 169 -4.66 9.37 9.18
C TYR A 169 -6.14 9.04 9.30
N GLU A 170 -6.58 7.88 8.82
CA GLU A 170 -7.99 7.50 8.97
C GLU A 170 -8.38 7.31 10.44
N GLY A 171 -7.50 6.70 11.25
CA GLY A 171 -7.73 6.58 12.69
C GLY A 171 -7.58 7.92 13.40
N TYR A 172 -6.54 8.66 13.06
CA TYR A 172 -6.18 9.89 13.75
C TYR A 172 -7.21 11.01 13.50
N ASP A 173 -7.62 11.26 12.26
CA ASP A 173 -8.58 12.33 11.97
C ASP A 173 -10.01 12.03 12.44
N ASN A 174 -10.44 10.76 12.34
CA ASN A 174 -11.82 10.41 12.67
C ASN A 174 -12.02 10.16 14.18
N LYS A 175 -11.00 9.63 14.86
CA LYS A 175 -11.15 9.11 16.23
C LYS A 175 -10.10 9.66 17.20
N SER A 176 -9.22 10.56 16.76
CA SER A 176 -8.04 11.00 17.55
C SER A 176 -7.21 9.82 18.06
N TYR A 177 -7.18 8.72 17.30
CA TYR A 177 -6.49 7.47 17.64
C TYR A 177 -5.41 7.18 16.61
N ILE A 178 -4.17 6.99 17.06
CA ILE A 178 -3.06 6.61 16.17
C ILE A 178 -2.93 5.08 16.21
N PRO A 179 -3.32 4.37 15.13
CA PRO A 179 -3.17 2.93 15.08
C PRO A 179 -1.68 2.56 15.02
N ARG A 180 -1.27 1.68 15.93
CA ARG A 180 0.14 1.31 16.15
C ARG A 180 0.51 0.05 15.37
N PHE A 181 0.58 0.16 14.05
CA PHE A 181 1.02 -0.94 13.17
C PHE A 181 2.21 -0.54 12.29
N VAL A 182 2.81 -1.55 11.69
CA VAL A 182 3.86 -1.45 10.66
C VAL A 182 3.34 -2.09 9.37
N ASN A 183 3.73 -1.53 8.24
CA ASN A 183 3.36 -2.05 6.93
C ASN A 183 4.43 -2.98 6.39
N PHE A 184 4.00 -4.06 5.73
CA PHE A 184 4.83 -4.93 4.92
C PHE A 184 4.28 -4.94 3.50
N TRP A 185 5.16 -4.74 2.53
CA TRP A 185 4.80 -4.74 1.11
C TRP A 185 5.72 -5.70 0.36
N ILE A 186 5.13 -6.70 -0.27
CA ILE A 186 5.86 -7.76 -0.98
C ILE A 186 5.51 -7.69 -2.48
N PRO A 187 6.49 -7.51 -3.37
CA PRO A 187 6.25 -7.57 -4.81
C PRO A 187 5.95 -9.01 -5.24
N ILE A 188 4.88 -9.23 -6.01
CA ILE A 188 4.45 -10.58 -6.41
C ILE A 188 4.56 -10.80 -7.92
N ALA A 189 4.08 -9.86 -8.72
CA ALA A 189 4.10 -9.97 -10.18
C ALA A 189 4.09 -8.58 -10.84
N GLY A 190 4.76 -8.45 -11.99
CA GLY A 190 4.79 -7.20 -12.79
C GLY A 190 5.36 -5.99 -12.05
N VAL A 191 6.07 -6.20 -10.95
CA VAL A 191 6.77 -5.16 -10.21
C VAL A 191 8.16 -4.97 -10.79
N ASN A 192 8.53 -3.72 -11.05
CA ASN A 192 9.85 -3.28 -11.47
C ASN A 192 10.06 -1.78 -11.16
N GLU A 193 11.12 -1.18 -11.68
CA GLU A 193 11.44 0.25 -11.52
C GLU A 193 10.31 1.19 -11.98
N LYS A 194 9.43 0.72 -12.87
CA LYS A 194 8.29 1.49 -13.40
C LYS A 194 7.01 1.36 -12.57
N SER A 195 6.97 0.49 -11.57
CA SER A 195 5.75 0.17 -10.83
C SER A 195 5.95 -0.13 -9.33
N ASN A 196 7.18 -0.05 -8.83
CA ASN A 196 7.50 -0.17 -7.41
C ASN A 196 6.81 0.90 -6.56
N LEU A 197 6.58 0.64 -5.27
CA LEU A 197 5.86 1.59 -4.41
C LEU A 197 6.71 2.86 -4.18
N PRO A 198 6.22 4.06 -4.51
CA PRO A 198 6.85 5.32 -4.12
C PRO A 198 6.62 5.65 -2.64
N LEU A 199 7.68 6.17 -2.02
CA LEU A 199 7.76 6.55 -0.61
C LEU A 199 8.39 7.95 -0.51
N VAL A 200 8.23 8.59 0.63
CA VAL A 200 8.97 9.81 0.99
C VAL A 200 9.85 9.50 2.18
N PRO A 201 11.16 9.26 2.00
CA PRO A 201 12.07 9.02 3.10
C PRO A 201 11.95 10.11 4.17
N ARG A 202 12.01 9.72 5.44
CA ARG A 202 11.97 10.61 6.62
C ARG A 202 10.64 11.36 6.82
N SER A 203 9.61 11.13 6.01
CA SER A 203 8.37 11.93 6.08
C SER A 203 7.54 11.69 7.34
N HIS A 204 7.79 10.59 8.05
CA HIS A 204 7.19 10.32 9.35
C HIS A 204 7.68 11.32 10.42
N LEU A 205 8.81 11.99 10.18
CA LEU A 205 9.39 13.03 11.05
C LEU A 205 8.93 14.46 10.69
N ILE A 206 8.04 14.62 9.71
CA ILE A 206 7.52 15.92 9.29
C ILE A 206 6.35 16.31 10.22
N ASN A 207 6.40 17.54 10.74
CA ASN A 207 5.33 18.11 11.55
C ASN A 207 4.05 18.29 10.71
N GLU A 208 2.90 17.97 11.28
CA GLU A 208 1.62 17.99 10.56
C GLU A 208 1.21 19.39 10.07
N SER A 209 1.70 20.46 10.72
CA SER A 209 1.52 21.85 10.26
C SER A 209 2.21 22.13 8.92
N GLN A 210 3.12 21.25 8.48
CA GLN A 210 3.81 21.34 7.20
C GLN A 210 3.21 20.42 6.13
N ILE A 211 2.18 19.63 6.47
CA ILE A 211 1.55 18.66 5.56
C ILE A 211 0.18 19.20 5.12
N LEU A 212 0.07 19.54 3.83
CA LEU A 212 -1.19 19.97 3.21
C LEU A 212 -1.94 18.74 2.72
N ARG A 213 -3.08 18.42 3.32
CA ARG A 213 -3.85 17.21 3.02
C ARG A 213 -5.35 17.39 3.19
N THR A 214 -6.10 16.42 2.69
CA THR A 214 -7.53 16.32 2.99
C THR A 214 -7.75 15.69 4.36
N PHE A 215 -8.94 15.91 4.93
CA PHE A 215 -9.37 15.34 6.21
C PHE A 215 -10.57 14.39 6.07
N GLU A 216 -11.08 14.19 4.86
CA GLU A 216 -12.28 13.38 4.56
C GLU A 216 -12.11 12.55 3.28
N GLY A 217 -11.20 11.58 3.29
CA GLY A 217 -10.86 10.82 2.08
C GLY A 217 -10.23 11.71 1.00
N GLY A 218 -10.16 11.24 -0.24
CA GLY A 218 -9.58 12.03 -1.34
C GLY A 218 -10.12 11.59 -2.69
N ILE A 219 -10.02 12.47 -3.68
CA ILE A 219 -10.31 12.15 -5.08
C ILE A 219 -9.06 12.42 -5.92
N ILE A 220 -8.63 11.44 -6.69
CA ILE A 220 -7.54 11.58 -7.67
C ILE A 220 -7.91 10.83 -8.94
N GLN A 221 -7.75 11.49 -10.09
CA GLN A 221 -8.17 10.99 -11.41
C GLN A 221 -9.61 10.44 -11.43
N GLY A 222 -10.54 11.12 -10.74
CA GLY A 222 -11.95 10.73 -10.64
C GLY A 222 -12.24 9.57 -9.67
N ASN A 223 -11.22 8.87 -9.16
CA ASN A 223 -11.39 7.78 -8.20
C ASN A 223 -11.49 8.30 -6.77
N LYS A 224 -12.46 7.80 -6.00
CA LYS A 224 -12.67 8.15 -4.59
C LYS A 224 -11.95 7.17 -3.67
N TYR A 225 -11.20 7.71 -2.70
CA TYR A 225 -10.43 6.94 -1.72
C TYR A 225 -10.82 7.32 -0.29
N ARG A 226 -10.72 6.36 0.63
CA ARG A 226 -10.89 6.59 2.07
C ARG A 226 -9.67 7.27 2.72
N VAL A 227 -8.49 6.99 2.16
CA VAL A 227 -7.23 7.57 2.64
C VAL A 227 -7.22 9.08 2.45
N ARG A 228 -6.53 9.76 3.36
CA ARG A 228 -6.37 11.22 3.33
C ARG A 228 -5.28 11.56 2.32
N MET A 229 -5.69 12.21 1.22
CA MET A 229 -4.76 12.61 0.17
C MET A 229 -3.87 13.74 0.68
N ILE A 230 -2.57 13.53 0.62
CA ILE A 230 -1.55 14.54 0.87
C ILE A 230 -1.18 15.18 -0.46
N LYS A 231 -1.28 16.51 -0.53
CA LYS A 231 -0.88 17.30 -1.69
C LYS A 231 0.58 17.73 -1.64
N SER A 232 1.09 18.08 -0.47
CA SER A 232 2.48 18.49 -0.28
C SER A 232 2.91 18.39 1.18
N TRP A 233 4.22 18.31 1.41
CA TRP A 233 4.86 18.25 2.71
C TRP A 233 6.09 19.15 2.73
N SER A 234 6.14 20.12 3.63
CA SER A 234 7.22 21.13 3.67
C SER A 234 7.46 21.82 2.33
N GLY A 235 6.39 22.10 1.57
CA GLY A 235 6.47 22.65 0.21
C GLY A 235 6.92 21.66 -0.89
N ASN A 236 7.31 20.44 -0.54
CA ASN A 236 7.76 19.39 -1.47
C ASN A 236 6.61 18.47 -1.90
N ARG A 237 6.79 17.80 -3.05
CA ARG A 237 5.88 16.85 -3.70
C ARG A 237 6.61 15.67 -4.37
N SER A 238 7.85 15.40 -3.98
CA SER A 238 8.73 14.41 -4.62
C SER A 238 8.77 13.10 -3.84
N LEU A 239 8.53 12.00 -4.54
CA LEU A 239 8.58 10.64 -4.01
C LEU A 239 9.67 9.86 -4.75
N GLU A 240 10.23 8.87 -4.05
CA GLU A 240 11.22 7.95 -4.60
C GLU A 240 10.65 6.54 -4.58
N ARG A 241 10.77 5.79 -5.67
CA ARG A 241 10.37 4.38 -5.68
C ARG A 241 11.33 3.55 -4.85
N SER A 242 10.73 2.65 -4.07
CA SER A 242 11.44 1.53 -3.47
C SER A 242 12.20 0.71 -4.52
N LYS A 243 13.28 0.05 -4.08
CA LYS A 243 14.12 -0.83 -4.89
C LYS A 243 13.94 -2.30 -4.51
N VAL A 244 12.95 -2.59 -3.67
CA VAL A 244 12.56 -3.94 -3.26
C VAL A 244 12.29 -4.81 -4.49
N SER A 245 12.81 -6.02 -4.46
CA SER A 245 12.74 -7.01 -5.54
C SER A 245 12.00 -8.27 -5.11
N TYR A 246 11.76 -9.20 -6.04
CA TYR A 246 11.12 -10.47 -5.73
C TYR A 246 11.91 -11.28 -4.69
N GLY A 247 11.18 -11.87 -3.73
CA GLY A 247 11.78 -12.53 -2.56
C GLY A 247 12.22 -11.56 -1.46
N GLN A 248 12.09 -10.25 -1.65
CA GLN A 248 12.30 -9.24 -0.61
C GLN A 248 10.97 -8.69 -0.09
N VAL A 249 11.03 -7.98 1.04
CA VAL A 249 9.92 -7.23 1.62
C VAL A 249 10.36 -5.80 1.90
N LEU A 250 9.48 -4.85 1.57
CA LEU A 250 9.57 -3.47 2.00
C LEU A 250 8.81 -3.34 3.31
N ILE A 251 9.49 -2.91 4.37
CA ILE A 251 8.92 -2.70 5.70
C ILE A 251 8.96 -1.20 5.97
N PHE A 252 7.82 -0.61 6.33
CA PHE A 252 7.77 0.84 6.55
C PHE A 252 6.80 1.24 7.66
N SER A 253 7.13 2.35 8.31
CA SER A 253 6.27 2.97 9.32
C SER A 253 4.89 3.32 8.75
N SER A 254 3.84 3.12 9.53
CA SER A 254 2.48 3.58 9.21
C SER A 254 2.35 5.11 9.14
N HIS A 255 3.36 5.83 9.64
CA HIS A 255 3.51 7.28 9.56
C HIS A 255 4.25 7.75 8.31
N LEU A 256 4.76 6.84 7.46
CA LEU A 256 5.47 7.22 6.24
C LEU A 256 4.48 7.62 5.13
N ILE A 257 4.80 8.71 4.43
CA ILE A 257 4.06 9.15 3.25
C ILE A 257 4.45 8.21 2.12
N HIS A 258 3.44 7.59 1.53
CA HIS A 258 3.59 6.69 0.38
C HIS A 258 2.33 6.75 -0.48
N GLY A 259 2.41 6.23 -1.70
CA GLY A 259 1.29 6.24 -2.64
C GLY A 259 1.78 6.50 -4.07
N LEU A 260 0.86 6.81 -4.98
CA LEU A 260 1.16 7.04 -6.40
C LEU A 260 1.95 5.89 -7.04
N ALA A 261 1.64 4.65 -6.66
CA ALA A 261 2.16 3.45 -7.32
C ALA A 261 1.56 3.27 -8.73
N CYS A 262 1.71 4.30 -9.58
CA CYS A 262 1.39 4.28 -10.99
C CYS A 262 2.15 3.11 -11.61
N ASN A 263 1.42 2.28 -12.35
CA ASN A 263 2.01 1.21 -13.12
C ASN A 263 2.33 1.71 -14.52
N GLU A 264 3.57 2.14 -14.73
CA GLU A 264 4.04 2.66 -16.02
C GLU A 264 4.50 1.55 -16.97
N ASN A 265 4.35 0.29 -16.58
CA ASN A 265 4.47 -0.79 -17.55
C ASN A 265 3.36 -0.68 -18.59
N THR A 266 3.69 -1.01 -19.83
CA THR A 266 2.76 -0.96 -20.96
C THR A 266 1.93 -2.24 -21.08
N ASP A 267 2.42 -3.36 -20.54
CA ASP A 267 1.90 -4.71 -20.82
C ASP A 267 1.94 -5.65 -19.59
N LYS A 268 2.15 -5.12 -18.39
CA LYS A 268 2.25 -5.92 -17.16
C LYS A 268 1.37 -5.36 -16.08
N THR A 269 0.47 -6.19 -15.55
CA THR A 269 -0.24 -5.89 -14.31
C THR A 269 0.73 -6.00 -13.14
N ARG A 270 0.78 -4.97 -12.29
CA ARG A 270 1.53 -4.97 -11.03
C ARG A 270 0.67 -5.53 -9.92
N VAL A 271 1.15 -6.59 -9.27
CA VAL A 271 0.51 -7.25 -8.12
C VAL A 271 1.45 -7.25 -6.93
N ALA A 272 0.93 -6.85 -5.78
CA ALA A 272 1.67 -6.85 -4.53
C ALA A 272 0.79 -7.29 -3.36
N LEU A 273 1.43 -7.89 -2.37
CA LEU A 273 0.81 -8.33 -1.13
C LEU A 273 1.17 -7.34 -0.01
N GLU A 274 0.17 -6.93 0.77
CA GLU A 274 0.33 -5.96 1.85
C GLU A 274 -0.23 -6.50 3.17
N PHE A 275 0.56 -6.34 4.23
CA PHE A 275 0.13 -6.60 5.61
C PHE A 275 0.23 -5.32 6.44
N ARG A 276 -0.70 -5.17 7.37
CA ARG A 276 -0.67 -4.18 8.45
C ARG A 276 -0.70 -4.92 9.77
N LEU A 277 0.44 -5.07 10.42
CA LEU A 277 0.54 -5.86 11.65
C LEU A 277 0.84 -4.97 12.84
N PHE A 278 0.18 -5.26 13.96
CA PHE A 278 0.31 -4.54 15.21
C PHE A 278 1.34 -5.23 16.09
N LYS A 279 1.99 -4.46 16.97
CA LYS A 279 2.85 -5.03 18.01
C LYS A 279 1.97 -5.74 19.05
N SER A 280 2.27 -7.00 19.36
CA SER A 280 1.61 -7.79 20.42
C SER A 280 2.17 -7.50 21.80
#